data_AF-A0A7M7NLU6-F1
#
_entry.id   AF-A0A7M7NLU6-F1
#
_cell.length_a   1.000
_cell.length_b   1.000
_cell.length_c   1.000
_cell.angle_alpha   90.00
_cell.angle_beta   90.00
_cell.angle_gamma   90.00
#
_symmetry.space_group_name_H-M   'P 1'
#
loop_
_entity.id
_entity.type
_entity.pdbx_description
1 polymer ?
#
loop_
_entity_poly.entity_id
_entity_poly.type
_entity_poly.pdbx_seq_one_letter_code
_entity_poly.pdbx_strand_id
1 'polypeptide(L)'
;MSKEILENSVESTQPNFEKATLWFDSMTVYIDILEKVQKDMADEILDRLEKELEDDTENIAVSIFLVLVVIIICPLTLRAIWSLTTVLQNYALTLAAQTKELNKEKKRSTYLLNAMLPPSVALRLMNTEGVNGELYESASVMFADIAGFSRLCGLSAPMEVVEMLNGLYLLFDSRIELYDVYKVETVNETYMLASGVPERYDRHVCEIATATLDLRHHVNILEVPHKPHMKIRVRFGIHMGSLVAGVVGLKMPRYCLFGDTVNTASRMQTTGLPGQIHVSHKTYMGLLEWGGYSFVKRGKIDIRGKGTMYTYWLTGRDDFDILGLDVSARDHMGIQEHRYAHMYDQMYKGRVQFAGKNLSESPTNL
;
A
#
# COMPACT_ATOMS: atom_id res chain seq x y z
N MET A 1 -117.43 -9.45 -0.70
CA MET A 1 -118.01 -10.02 0.53
C MET A 1 -118.07 -8.97 1.66
N SER A 2 -118.79 -7.86 1.48
CA SER A 2 -119.00 -6.89 2.58
C SER A 2 -120.24 -5.99 2.44
N LYS A 3 -121.07 -6.12 1.39
CA LYS A 3 -122.33 -5.35 1.24
C LYS A 3 -123.59 -6.20 1.04
N GLU A 4 -123.48 -7.53 1.02
CA GLU A 4 -124.60 -8.46 0.79
C GLU A 4 -125.19 -9.09 2.07
N ILE A 5 -124.67 -8.77 3.26
CA ILE A 5 -125.01 -9.50 4.49
C ILE A 5 -126.12 -8.80 5.33
N LEU A 6 -126.56 -7.59 4.96
CA LEU A 6 -127.38 -6.75 5.86
C LEU A 6 -128.84 -6.48 5.46
N GLU A 7 -129.34 -6.98 4.32
CA GLU A 7 -130.77 -6.89 4.00
C GLU A 7 -131.39 -8.27 3.77
N ASN A 8 -132.15 -8.70 4.78
CA ASN A 8 -132.88 -9.95 4.87
C ASN A 8 -134.31 -9.72 4.34
N SER A 9 -134.65 -10.30 3.19
CA SER A 9 -136.05 -10.57 2.83
C SER A 9 -136.20 -12.05 2.48
N VAL A 10 -137.08 -12.67 3.25
CA VAL A 10 -137.59 -14.04 3.18
C VAL A 10 -137.83 -14.51 1.74
N GLU A 11 -136.83 -15.20 1.18
CA GLU A 11 -137.03 -16.31 0.26
C GLU A 11 -136.28 -17.51 0.85
N SER A 12 -137.00 -18.62 1.04
CA SER A 12 -136.46 -19.88 1.53
C SER A 12 -135.39 -20.40 0.57
N THR A 13 -134.12 -20.08 0.83
CA THR A 13 -133.01 -20.78 0.22
C THR A 13 -132.96 -22.16 0.86
N GLN A 14 -133.60 -23.13 0.23
CA GLN A 14 -133.44 -24.53 0.59
C GLN A 14 -131.94 -24.87 0.63
N PRO A 15 -131.49 -25.79 1.51
CA PRO A 15 -130.11 -26.26 1.52
C PRO A 15 -129.78 -26.80 0.13
N ASN A 16 -129.11 -25.99 -0.68
CA ASN A 16 -128.69 -26.38 -2.00
C ASN A 16 -127.39 -27.17 -1.82
N PHE A 17 -127.56 -28.48 -1.60
CA PHE A 17 -126.47 -29.43 -1.40
C PHE A 17 -125.40 -29.29 -2.49
N GLU A 18 -125.83 -28.95 -3.72
CA GLU A 18 -124.98 -28.70 -4.88
C GLU A 18 -124.03 -27.50 -4.68
N LYS A 19 -124.49 -26.40 -4.05
CA LYS A 19 -123.62 -25.24 -3.74
C LYS A 19 -122.64 -25.53 -2.61
N ALA A 20 -123.04 -26.33 -1.62
CA ALA A 20 -122.19 -26.71 -0.50
C ALA A 20 -121.07 -27.67 -0.95
N THR A 21 -121.39 -28.68 -1.78
CA THR A 21 -120.39 -29.56 -2.40
C THR A 21 -119.48 -28.78 -3.33
N LEU A 22 -120.01 -27.84 -4.12
CA LEU A 22 -119.21 -27.02 -5.03
C LEU A 22 -118.23 -26.09 -4.28
N TRP A 23 -118.61 -25.55 -3.12
CA TRP A 23 -117.70 -24.81 -2.25
C TRP A 23 -116.63 -25.72 -1.63
N PHE A 24 -117.01 -26.92 -1.17
CA PHE A 24 -116.08 -27.88 -0.56
C PHE A 24 -115.07 -28.41 -1.58
N ASP A 25 -115.50 -28.74 -2.79
CA ASP A 25 -114.65 -29.14 -3.91
C ASP A 25 -113.72 -27.99 -4.32
N SER A 26 -114.25 -26.77 -4.43
CA SER A 26 -113.43 -25.58 -4.71
C SER A 26 -112.39 -25.35 -3.61
N MET A 27 -112.75 -25.51 -2.34
CA MET A 27 -111.84 -25.31 -1.21
C MET A 27 -110.77 -26.42 -1.15
N THR A 28 -111.12 -27.66 -1.47
CA THR A 28 -110.18 -28.78 -1.57
C THR A 28 -109.17 -28.52 -2.69
N VAL A 29 -109.62 -28.05 -3.85
CA VAL A 29 -108.75 -27.62 -4.96
C VAL A 29 -107.84 -26.46 -4.56
N TYR A 30 -108.37 -25.47 -3.83
CA TYR A 30 -107.55 -24.36 -3.32
C TYR A 30 -106.46 -24.83 -2.36
N ILE A 31 -106.79 -25.72 -1.42
CA ILE A 31 -105.84 -26.27 -0.45
C ILE A 31 -104.77 -27.09 -1.15
N ASP A 32 -105.14 -27.92 -2.13
CA ASP A 32 -104.22 -28.77 -2.89
C ASP A 32 -103.27 -27.93 -3.75
N ILE A 33 -103.77 -26.84 -4.35
CA ILE A 33 -102.93 -25.84 -5.04
C ILE A 33 -101.99 -25.13 -4.05
N LEU A 34 -102.48 -24.78 -2.85
CA LEU A 34 -101.67 -24.10 -1.82
C LEU A 34 -100.56 -25.00 -1.30
N GLU A 35 -100.85 -26.27 -1.04
CA GLU A 35 -99.88 -27.28 -0.63
C GLU A 35 -98.82 -27.49 -1.73
N LYS A 36 -99.26 -27.55 -2.99
CA LYS A 36 -98.35 -27.64 -4.14
C LYS A 36 -97.45 -26.42 -4.26
N VAL A 37 -98.00 -25.21 -4.17
CA VAL A 37 -97.20 -23.97 -4.22
C VAL A 37 -96.23 -23.89 -3.04
N GLN A 38 -96.64 -24.30 -1.84
CA GLN A 38 -95.77 -24.31 -0.67
C GLN A 38 -94.61 -25.30 -0.84
N LYS A 39 -94.88 -26.46 -1.43
CA LYS A 39 -93.87 -27.49 -1.71
C LYS A 39 -92.91 -27.05 -2.81
N ASP A 40 -93.42 -26.53 -3.92
CA ASP A 40 -92.60 -26.00 -5.02
C ASP A 40 -91.72 -24.83 -4.54
N MET A 41 -92.25 -23.94 -3.69
CA MET A 41 -91.45 -22.86 -3.08
C MET A 41 -90.39 -23.39 -2.11
N ALA A 42 -90.70 -24.43 -1.32
CA ALA A 42 -89.74 -25.03 -0.41
C ALA A 42 -88.60 -25.71 -1.18
N ASP A 43 -88.92 -26.43 -2.26
CA ASP A 43 -87.93 -27.09 -3.13
C ASP A 43 -87.04 -26.04 -3.84
N GLU A 44 -87.62 -24.96 -4.38
CA GLU A 44 -86.85 -23.85 -4.98
C GLU A 44 -85.93 -23.14 -3.97
N ILE A 45 -86.40 -22.93 -2.73
CA ILE A 45 -85.58 -22.31 -1.67
C ILE A 45 -84.43 -23.24 -1.28
N LEU A 46 -84.70 -24.54 -1.12
CA LEU A 46 -83.68 -25.53 -0.77
C LEU A 46 -82.64 -25.69 -1.87
N ASP A 47 -83.06 -25.76 -3.14
CA ASP A 47 -82.15 -25.87 -4.29
C ASP A 47 -81.26 -24.62 -4.42
N ARG A 48 -81.82 -23.42 -4.18
CA ARG A 48 -81.04 -22.18 -4.11
C ARG A 48 -80.05 -22.17 -2.95
N LEU A 49 -80.46 -22.58 -1.76
CA LEU A 49 -79.61 -22.63 -0.57
C LEU A 49 -78.47 -23.64 -0.73
N GLU A 50 -78.75 -24.81 -1.29
CA GLU A 50 -77.76 -25.85 -1.56
C GLU A 50 -76.73 -25.38 -2.59
N LYS A 51 -77.19 -24.74 -3.66
CA LYS A 51 -76.32 -24.17 -4.70
C LYS A 51 -75.45 -23.01 -4.20
N GLU A 52 -75.99 -22.15 -3.35
CA GLU A 52 -75.25 -21.03 -2.73
C GLU A 52 -74.24 -21.55 -1.70
N LEU A 53 -74.57 -22.61 -0.96
CA LEU A 53 -73.63 -23.33 -0.09
C LEU A 53 -72.48 -23.98 -0.87
N GLU A 54 -72.77 -24.60 -2.02
CA GLU A 54 -71.75 -25.24 -2.85
C GLU A 54 -70.75 -24.20 -3.41
N ASP A 55 -71.23 -23.07 -3.94
CA ASP A 55 -70.39 -21.97 -4.44
C ASP A 55 -69.52 -21.34 -3.32
N ASP A 56 -70.09 -21.14 -2.13
CA ASP A 56 -69.35 -20.65 -0.96
C ASP A 56 -68.24 -21.63 -0.53
N THR A 57 -68.50 -22.95 -0.55
CA THR A 57 -67.49 -23.95 -0.21
C THR A 57 -66.33 -24.00 -1.20
N GLU A 58 -66.60 -23.84 -2.51
CA GLU A 58 -65.54 -23.74 -3.52
C GLU A 58 -64.69 -22.48 -3.33
N ASN A 59 -65.32 -21.33 -3.09
CA ASN A 59 -64.62 -20.06 -2.86
C ASN A 59 -63.73 -20.09 -1.60
N ILE A 60 -64.23 -20.70 -0.51
CA ILE A 60 -63.45 -20.91 0.72
C ILE A 60 -62.27 -21.86 0.45
N ALA A 61 -62.48 -22.94 -0.30
CA ALA A 61 -61.40 -23.89 -0.63
C ALA A 61 -60.28 -23.24 -1.46
N VAL A 62 -60.63 -22.43 -2.46
CA VAL A 62 -59.66 -21.66 -3.27
C VAL A 62 -58.88 -20.68 -2.41
N SER A 63 -59.55 -19.99 -1.47
CA SER A 63 -58.91 -19.04 -0.56
C SER A 63 -57.92 -19.72 0.38
N ILE A 64 -58.28 -20.87 0.96
CA ILE A 64 -57.40 -21.68 1.81
C ILE A 64 -56.16 -22.15 1.02
N PHE A 65 -56.36 -22.61 -0.22
CA PHE A 65 -55.26 -23.03 -1.09
C PHE A 65 -54.26 -21.89 -1.35
N LEU A 66 -54.75 -20.68 -1.67
CA LEU A 66 -53.89 -19.51 -1.87
C LEU A 66 -53.09 -19.15 -0.62
N VAL A 67 -53.72 -19.21 0.56
CA VAL A 67 -53.04 -18.93 1.84
C VAL A 67 -51.94 -19.96 2.11
N LEU A 68 -52.19 -21.25 1.87
CA LEU A 68 -51.18 -22.30 2.02
C LEU A 68 -49.98 -22.09 1.09
N VAL A 69 -50.23 -21.69 -0.17
CA VAL A 69 -49.18 -21.34 -1.13
C VAL A 69 -48.33 -20.17 -0.63
N VAL A 70 -48.96 -19.12 -0.10
CA VAL A 70 -48.24 -17.96 0.46
C VAL A 70 -47.40 -18.37 1.68
N ILE A 71 -47.94 -19.20 2.58
CA ILE A 71 -47.24 -19.73 3.76
C ILE A 71 -46.02 -20.56 3.36
N ILE A 72 -46.02 -21.22 2.21
CA ILE A 72 -44.88 -22.02 1.71
C ILE A 72 -43.87 -21.15 0.95
N ILE A 73 -44.33 -20.23 0.10
CA ILE A 73 -43.45 -19.38 -0.72
C ILE A 73 -42.67 -18.38 0.14
N CYS A 74 -43.32 -17.77 1.14
CA CYS A 74 -42.71 -16.75 2.00
C CYS A 74 -41.43 -17.23 2.73
N PRO A 75 -41.41 -18.37 3.45
CA PRO A 75 -40.18 -18.87 4.06
C PRO A 75 -39.14 -19.28 3.02
N LEU A 76 -39.56 -19.71 1.83
CA LEU A 76 -38.66 -20.12 0.75
C LEU A 76 -37.92 -18.91 0.16
N THR A 77 -38.63 -17.80 -0.08
CA THR A 77 -38.02 -16.53 -0.53
C THR A 77 -37.14 -15.92 0.55
N LEU A 78 -37.57 -15.91 1.82
CA LEU A 78 -36.75 -15.45 2.95
C LEU A 78 -35.46 -16.26 3.08
N ARG A 79 -35.53 -17.59 2.96
CA ARG A 79 -34.36 -18.48 3.01
C ARG A 79 -33.42 -18.24 1.84
N ALA A 80 -33.95 -18.03 0.63
CA ALA A 80 -33.16 -17.72 -0.55
C ALA A 80 -32.42 -16.38 -0.41
N ILE A 81 -33.11 -15.33 0.07
CA ILE A 81 -32.52 -14.01 0.32
C ILE A 81 -31.44 -14.11 1.40
N TRP A 82 -31.68 -14.83 2.48
CA TRP A 82 -30.71 -15.02 3.56
C TRP A 82 -29.46 -15.75 3.08
N SER A 83 -29.63 -16.78 2.25
CA SER A 83 -28.54 -17.49 1.57
C SER A 83 -27.75 -16.57 0.63
N LEU A 84 -28.43 -15.79 -0.20
CA LEU A 84 -27.79 -14.87 -1.13
C LEU A 84 -26.97 -13.80 -0.38
N THR A 85 -27.54 -13.25 0.69
CA THR A 85 -26.90 -12.19 1.50
C THR A 85 -25.64 -12.73 2.20
N THR A 86 -25.70 -13.94 2.76
CA THR A 86 -24.55 -14.56 3.42
C THR A 86 -23.43 -14.92 2.43
N VAL A 87 -23.77 -15.43 1.24
CA VAL A 87 -22.79 -15.66 0.17
C VAL A 87 -22.13 -14.36 -0.27
N LEU A 88 -22.91 -13.29 -0.46
CA LEU A 88 -22.39 -11.99 -0.87
C LEU A 88 -21.45 -11.39 0.19
N GLN A 89 -21.81 -11.50 1.47
CA GLN A 89 -20.97 -11.03 2.59
C GLN A 89 -19.65 -11.82 2.65
N ASN A 90 -19.71 -13.14 2.57
CA ASN A 90 -18.52 -13.99 2.59
C ASN A 90 -17.61 -13.71 1.38
N TYR A 91 -18.20 -13.49 0.21
CA TYR A 91 -17.46 -13.11 -0.99
C TYR A 91 -16.79 -11.74 -0.85
N ALA A 92 -17.51 -10.73 -0.32
CA ALA A 92 -16.95 -9.41 -0.04
C ALA A 92 -15.79 -9.45 0.98
N LEU A 93 -15.92 -10.26 2.05
CA LEU A 93 -14.85 -10.48 3.02
C LEU A 93 -13.62 -11.15 2.39
N THR A 94 -13.83 -12.17 1.55
CA THR A 94 -12.74 -12.85 0.85
C THR A 94 -12.02 -11.91 -0.11
N LEU A 95 -12.76 -11.12 -0.88
CA LEU A 95 -12.19 -10.10 -1.77
C LEU A 95 -11.42 -9.04 -0.98
N ALA A 96 -11.95 -8.58 0.15
CA ALA A 96 -11.27 -7.61 1.00
C ALA A 96 -9.95 -8.16 1.57
N ALA A 97 -9.95 -9.43 2.00
CA ALA A 97 -8.77 -10.12 2.48
C ALA A 97 -7.70 -10.28 1.38
N GLN A 98 -8.11 -10.76 0.20
CA GLN A 98 -7.21 -10.90 -0.95
C GLN A 98 -6.64 -9.54 -1.40
N THR A 99 -7.47 -8.51 -1.44
CA THR A 99 -7.04 -7.15 -1.80
C THR A 99 -6.03 -6.60 -0.78
N LYS A 100 -6.23 -6.88 0.51
CA LYS A 100 -5.30 -6.48 1.57
C LYS A 100 -3.95 -7.20 1.45
N GLU A 101 -3.97 -8.51 1.18
CA GLU A 101 -2.76 -9.30 0.99
C GLU A 101 -2.00 -8.86 -0.26
N LEU A 102 -2.70 -8.73 -1.39
CA LEU A 102 -2.13 -8.20 -2.63
C LEU A 102 -1.52 -6.82 -2.44
N ASN A 103 -2.18 -5.92 -1.70
CA ASN A 103 -1.62 -4.59 -1.40
C ASN A 103 -0.37 -4.66 -0.52
N LYS A 104 -0.30 -5.61 0.42
CA LYS A 104 0.88 -5.83 1.26
C LYS A 104 2.04 -6.35 0.42
N GLU A 105 1.80 -7.31 -0.47
CA GLU A 105 2.80 -7.84 -1.39
C GLU A 105 3.28 -6.78 -2.37
N LYS A 106 2.35 -6.00 -2.94
CA LYS A 106 2.67 -4.87 -3.82
C LYS A 106 3.56 -3.86 -3.12
N LYS A 107 3.22 -3.42 -1.91
CA LYS A 107 4.05 -2.50 -1.11
C LYS A 107 5.45 -3.07 -0.85
N ARG A 108 5.55 -4.36 -0.50
CA ARG A 108 6.84 -5.02 -0.28
C ARG A 108 7.67 -5.05 -1.56
N SER A 109 7.05 -5.36 -2.69
CA SER A 109 7.70 -5.35 -4.01
C SER A 109 8.22 -3.95 -4.38
N THR A 110 7.39 -2.91 -4.20
CA THR A 110 7.79 -1.51 -4.45
C THR A 110 8.92 -1.06 -3.54
N TYR A 111 8.87 -1.41 -2.27
CA TYR A 111 9.94 -1.10 -1.32
C TYR A 111 11.28 -1.71 -1.76
N LEU A 112 11.29 -2.99 -2.12
CA LEU A 112 12.50 -3.67 -2.57
C LEU A 112 13.05 -3.08 -3.89
N LEU A 113 12.17 -2.68 -4.81
CA LEU A 113 12.61 -2.04 -6.05
C LEU A 113 13.25 -0.68 -5.78
N ASN A 114 12.63 0.15 -4.93
CA ASN A 114 13.16 1.47 -4.54
C ASN A 114 14.44 1.38 -3.71
N ALA A 115 14.74 0.21 -3.13
CA ALA A 115 16.02 -0.03 -2.46
C ALA A 115 17.16 -0.32 -3.45
N MET A 116 16.85 -0.78 -4.66
CA MET A 116 17.84 -1.11 -5.72
C MET A 116 17.99 0.00 -6.76
N LEU A 117 16.96 0.80 -6.98
CA LEU A 117 16.90 1.82 -8.02
C LEU A 117 16.31 3.12 -7.47
N PRO A 118 16.66 4.29 -8.06
CA PRO A 118 16.02 5.53 -7.69
C PRO A 118 14.49 5.47 -7.89
N PRO A 119 13.68 6.10 -7.02
CA PRO A 119 12.21 6.01 -7.09
C PRO A 119 11.62 6.42 -8.44
N SER A 120 12.12 7.49 -9.07
CA SER A 120 11.62 7.94 -10.38
C SER A 120 11.91 6.94 -11.50
N VAL A 121 13.06 6.26 -11.44
CA VAL A 121 13.44 5.20 -12.38
C VAL A 121 12.63 3.92 -12.13
N ALA A 122 12.44 3.55 -10.86
CA ALA A 122 11.66 2.40 -10.44
C ALA A 122 10.20 2.52 -10.92
N LEU A 123 9.58 3.70 -10.78
CA LEU A 123 8.21 3.96 -11.25
C LEU A 123 8.07 3.77 -12.76
N ARG A 124 9.04 4.26 -13.55
CA ARG A 124 9.03 4.07 -15.01
C ARG A 124 9.12 2.60 -15.40
N LEU A 125 9.97 1.83 -14.73
CA LEU A 125 10.06 0.38 -14.94
C LEU A 125 8.77 -0.35 -14.56
N MET A 126 8.12 0.07 -13.45
CA MET A 126 6.83 -0.48 -13.04
C MET A 126 5.72 -0.21 -14.06
N ASN A 127 5.77 0.95 -14.72
CA ASN A 127 4.84 1.32 -15.78
C ASN A 127 5.19 0.68 -17.13
N THR A 128 6.18 -0.22 -17.19
CA THR A 128 6.71 -0.81 -18.44
C THR A 128 7.22 0.23 -19.45
N GLU A 129 7.58 1.41 -18.97
CA GLU A 129 8.21 2.44 -19.79
C GLU A 129 9.69 2.11 -19.99
N GLY A 130 10.19 2.30 -21.21
CA GLY A 130 11.61 2.14 -21.50
C GLY A 130 12.45 3.15 -20.72
N VAL A 131 13.38 2.67 -19.90
CA VAL A 131 14.39 3.52 -19.26
C VAL A 131 15.64 3.53 -20.13
N ASN A 132 15.68 4.46 -21.08
CA ASN A 132 16.85 4.69 -21.91
C ASN A 132 17.93 5.46 -21.12
N GLY A 133 19.17 5.38 -21.58
CA GLY A 133 20.24 6.24 -21.08
C GLY A 133 19.92 7.71 -21.39
N GLU A 134 20.03 8.56 -20.37
CA GLU A 134 19.77 9.98 -20.46
C GLU A 134 21.07 10.77 -20.28
N LEU A 135 21.24 11.81 -21.10
CA LEU A 135 22.36 12.74 -20.97
C LEU A 135 22.01 13.84 -19.96
N TYR A 136 22.80 13.95 -18.91
CA TYR A 136 22.76 15.02 -17.91
C TYR A 136 23.85 16.02 -18.27
N GLU A 137 23.47 17.27 -18.52
CA GLU A 137 24.42 18.33 -18.91
C GLU A 137 25.34 18.73 -17.76
N SER A 138 24.79 18.71 -16.55
CA SER A 138 25.53 18.99 -15.33
C SER A 138 25.05 18.07 -14.21
N ALA A 139 25.99 17.32 -13.66
CA ALA A 139 25.82 16.51 -12.47
C ALA A 139 27.15 16.49 -11.71
N SER A 140 27.10 16.19 -10.41
CA SER A 140 28.30 16.06 -9.59
C SER A 140 28.47 14.65 -9.08
N VAL A 141 29.71 14.18 -9.08
CA VAL A 141 30.08 12.82 -8.69
C VAL A 141 31.18 12.89 -7.65
N MET A 142 31.01 12.13 -6.58
CA MET A 142 31.99 11.96 -5.52
C MET A 142 32.41 10.49 -5.43
N PHE A 143 33.72 10.28 -5.35
CA PHE A 143 34.34 9.01 -5.07
C PHE A 143 35.04 9.06 -3.71
N ALA A 144 34.83 8.03 -2.90
CA ALA A 144 35.50 7.84 -1.63
C ALA A 144 36.13 6.45 -1.53
N ASP A 145 37.34 6.35 -0.98
CA ASP A 145 37.97 5.07 -0.66
C ASP A 145 38.80 5.13 0.62
N ILE A 146 39.06 3.96 1.21
CA ILE A 146 39.88 3.86 2.42
C ILE A 146 41.36 3.90 2.03
N ALA A 147 42.10 4.87 2.59
CA ALA A 147 43.52 5.00 2.35
C ALA A 147 44.31 3.83 2.95
N GLY A 148 44.97 3.05 2.09
CA GLY A 148 45.76 1.90 2.51
C GLY A 148 44.92 0.66 2.85
N PHE A 149 43.71 0.54 2.29
CA PHE A 149 42.81 -0.59 2.49
C PHE A 149 43.48 -1.95 2.26
N SER A 150 44.24 -2.13 1.17
CA SER A 150 44.92 -3.41 0.89
C SER A 150 45.88 -3.83 2.02
N ARG A 151 46.60 -2.87 2.63
CA ARG A 151 47.47 -3.15 3.78
C ARG A 151 46.65 -3.50 5.02
N LEU A 152 45.52 -2.84 5.22
CA LEU A 152 44.62 -3.09 6.34
C LEU A 152 44.02 -4.50 6.25
N CYS A 153 43.61 -4.94 5.06
CA CYS A 153 43.14 -6.30 4.79
C CYS A 153 44.23 -7.36 5.01
N GLY A 154 45.49 -7.05 4.67
CA GLY A 154 46.61 -7.96 4.93
C GLY A 154 46.97 -8.11 6.41
N LEU A 155 46.53 -7.19 7.28
CA LEU A 155 46.87 -7.14 8.71
C LEU A 155 45.67 -7.45 9.64
N SER A 156 44.53 -7.84 9.07
CA SER A 156 43.28 -8.06 9.81
C SER A 156 42.63 -9.35 9.36
N ALA A 157 41.89 -10.02 10.25
CA ALA A 157 41.12 -11.19 9.87
C ALA A 157 39.96 -10.77 8.92
N PRO A 158 39.54 -11.63 7.98
CA PRO A 158 38.46 -11.28 7.03
C PRO A 158 37.18 -10.80 7.70
N MET A 159 36.80 -11.40 8.84
CA MET A 159 35.60 -11.00 9.58
C MET A 159 35.70 -9.56 10.12
N GLU A 160 36.88 -9.17 10.62
CA GLU A 160 37.14 -7.82 11.14
C GLU A 160 37.08 -6.78 10.03
N VAL A 161 37.54 -7.13 8.81
CA VAL A 161 37.43 -6.25 7.64
C VAL A 161 35.97 -6.03 7.26
N VAL A 162 35.14 -7.08 7.28
CA VAL A 162 33.71 -6.97 6.98
C VAL A 162 33.01 -6.09 8.01
N GLU A 163 33.26 -6.30 9.30
CA GLU A 163 32.67 -5.50 10.37
C GLU A 163 33.04 -4.01 10.26
N MET A 164 34.31 -3.73 9.97
CA MET A 164 34.79 -2.36 9.74
C MET A 164 34.14 -1.70 8.52
N LEU A 165 34.05 -2.40 7.38
CA LEU A 165 33.40 -1.87 6.18
C LEU A 165 31.92 -1.61 6.42
N ASN A 166 31.24 -2.53 7.09
CA ASN A 166 29.84 -2.39 7.44
C ASN A 166 29.63 -1.15 8.33
N GLY A 167 30.43 -0.98 9.39
CA GLY A 167 30.38 0.22 10.24
C GLY A 167 30.58 1.52 9.46
N LEU A 168 31.55 1.56 8.54
CA LEU A 168 31.78 2.73 7.69
C LEU A 168 30.60 3.02 6.75
N TYR A 169 30.07 2.00 6.08
CA TYR A 169 28.96 2.17 5.15
C TYR A 169 27.66 2.53 5.83
N LEU A 170 27.41 2.05 7.05
CA LEU A 170 26.26 2.52 7.84
C LEU A 170 26.35 3.98 8.18
N LEU A 171 27.54 4.42 8.61
CA LEU A 171 27.78 5.82 8.90
C LEU A 171 27.48 6.62 7.63
N PHE A 172 28.03 6.23 6.49
CA PHE A 172 27.80 6.93 5.23
C PHE A 172 26.33 6.95 4.86
N ASP A 173 25.68 5.79 4.83
CA ASP A 173 24.28 5.64 4.44
C ASP A 173 23.36 6.47 5.36
N SER A 174 23.63 6.53 6.67
CA SER A 174 22.86 7.36 7.62
C SER A 174 23.02 8.87 7.40
N ARG A 175 24.19 9.32 6.93
CA ARG A 175 24.46 10.75 6.70
C ARG A 175 23.93 11.21 5.35
N ILE A 176 24.06 10.39 4.30
CA ILE A 176 23.62 10.78 2.95
C ILE A 176 22.10 10.93 2.84
N GLU A 177 21.32 10.31 3.73
CA GLU A 177 19.86 10.47 3.79
C GLU A 177 19.42 11.91 4.09
N LEU A 178 20.31 12.73 4.67
CA LEU A 178 20.05 14.14 4.98
C LEU A 178 20.27 15.07 3.77
N TYR A 179 20.80 14.54 2.66
CA TYR A 179 21.20 15.31 1.49
C TYR A 179 20.54 14.75 0.22
N ASP A 180 20.39 15.59 -0.80
CA ASP A 180 19.85 15.14 -2.09
C ASP A 180 20.94 14.49 -2.96
N VAL A 181 21.41 13.32 -2.51
CA VAL A 181 22.47 12.55 -3.16
C VAL A 181 22.03 11.11 -3.36
N TYR A 182 22.39 10.54 -4.51
CA TYR A 182 22.12 9.16 -4.87
C TYR A 182 23.37 8.30 -4.72
N LYS A 183 23.24 7.20 -3.98
CA LYS A 183 24.29 6.17 -3.85
C LYS A 183 24.33 5.31 -5.10
N VAL A 184 25.47 5.31 -5.78
CA VAL A 184 25.69 4.51 -6.98
C VAL A 184 26.36 3.20 -6.58
N GLU A 185 25.82 2.07 -7.05
CA GLU A 185 26.47 0.77 -6.85
C GLU A 185 27.79 0.70 -7.62
N THR A 186 28.89 0.56 -6.88
CA THR A 186 30.24 0.40 -7.42
C THR A 186 30.86 -0.93 -7.04
N VAL A 187 31.98 -1.24 -7.69
CA VAL A 187 32.77 -2.44 -7.44
C VAL A 187 33.84 -2.13 -6.37
N ASN A 188 34.09 -3.07 -5.45
CA ASN A 188 35.14 -3.07 -4.42
C ASN A 188 34.90 -2.11 -3.23
N GLU A 189 35.99 -1.56 -2.67
CA GLU A 189 36.07 -0.69 -1.47
C GLU A 189 35.73 0.79 -1.73
N THR A 190 35.25 1.10 -2.93
CA THR A 190 35.01 2.46 -3.38
C THR A 190 33.54 2.79 -3.18
N TYR A 191 33.26 3.89 -2.50
CA TYR A 191 31.93 4.43 -2.29
C TYR A 191 31.69 5.59 -3.26
N MET A 192 30.63 5.50 -4.07
CA MET A 192 30.30 6.49 -5.09
C MET A 192 28.96 7.13 -4.82
N LEU A 193 28.96 8.47 -4.80
CA LEU A 193 27.75 9.28 -4.74
C LEU A 193 27.62 10.13 -6.01
N ALA A 194 26.38 10.35 -6.41
CA ALA A 194 26.04 11.27 -7.47
C ALA A 194 24.96 12.24 -7.00
N SER A 195 24.95 13.43 -7.57
CA SER A 195 23.98 14.48 -7.29
C SER A 195 23.60 15.18 -8.59
N GLY A 196 22.35 15.64 -8.70
CA GLY A 196 21.77 16.09 -9.97
C GLY A 196 21.31 14.93 -10.87
N VAL A 197 21.20 13.73 -10.31
CA VAL A 197 20.77 12.49 -10.96
C VAL A 197 20.05 11.61 -9.94
N PRO A 198 18.88 11.01 -10.24
CA PRO A 198 18.13 11.14 -11.50
C PRO A 198 17.39 12.48 -11.64
N GLU A 199 17.13 13.18 -10.54
CA GLU A 199 16.44 14.47 -10.57
C GLU A 199 17.43 15.59 -10.90
N ARG A 200 17.08 16.45 -11.85
CA ARG A 200 17.93 17.57 -12.30
C ARG A 200 17.66 18.82 -11.47
N TYR A 201 18.70 19.38 -10.87
CA TYR A 201 18.60 20.62 -10.11
C TYR A 201 19.97 21.30 -10.00
N ASP A 202 20.00 22.64 -9.89
CA ASP A 202 21.24 23.42 -10.03
C ASP A 202 22.18 23.35 -8.82
N ARG A 203 21.63 23.03 -7.64
CA ARG A 203 22.39 22.98 -6.37
C ARG A 203 23.18 21.68 -6.18
N HIS A 204 23.23 20.81 -7.19
CA HIS A 204 23.85 19.48 -7.09
C HIS A 204 25.31 19.51 -6.60
N VAL A 205 26.06 20.55 -6.99
CA VAL A 205 27.46 20.70 -6.59
C VAL A 205 27.60 21.07 -5.12
N CYS A 206 26.66 21.87 -4.59
CA CYS A 206 26.60 22.26 -3.19
C CYS A 206 26.20 21.09 -2.29
N GLU A 207 25.17 20.34 -2.70
CA GLU A 207 24.68 19.18 -1.96
C GLU A 207 25.78 18.14 -1.78
N ILE A 208 26.44 17.75 -2.88
CA ILE A 208 27.50 16.75 -2.78
C ILE A 208 28.72 17.24 -1.99
N ALA A 209 29.09 18.52 -2.10
CA ALA A 209 30.21 19.09 -1.37
C ALA A 209 29.93 19.14 0.12
N THR A 210 28.71 19.54 0.50
CA THR A 210 28.26 19.59 1.90
C THR A 210 28.15 18.20 2.49
N ALA A 211 27.55 17.24 1.78
CA ALA A 211 27.51 15.84 2.18
C ALA A 211 28.93 15.29 2.40
N THR A 212 29.87 15.60 1.50
CA THR A 212 31.26 15.11 1.64
C THR A 212 31.99 15.74 2.84
N LEU A 213 31.72 17.02 3.14
CA LEU A 213 32.25 17.68 4.33
C LEU A 213 31.74 17.01 5.62
N ASP A 214 30.45 16.68 5.66
CA ASP A 214 29.82 15.97 6.78
C ASP A 214 30.40 14.55 6.92
N LEU A 215 30.47 13.78 5.85
CA LEU A 215 31.08 12.45 5.84
C LEU A 215 32.52 12.48 6.35
N ARG A 216 33.34 13.44 5.89
CA ARG A 216 34.72 13.59 6.38
C ARG A 216 34.77 13.86 7.88
N HIS A 217 33.86 14.69 8.41
CA HIS A 217 33.81 15.00 9.84
C HIS A 217 33.56 13.73 10.67
N HIS A 218 32.54 12.94 10.30
CA HIS A 218 32.19 11.72 11.03
C HIS A 218 33.24 10.60 10.91
N VAL A 219 33.89 10.47 9.75
CA VAL A 219 34.98 9.48 9.56
C VAL A 219 36.15 9.72 10.50
N ASN A 220 36.47 10.98 10.80
CA ASN A 220 37.61 11.32 11.67
C ASN A 220 37.39 10.89 13.14
N ILE A 221 36.14 10.61 13.50
CA ILE A 221 35.72 10.14 14.83
C ILE A 221 35.68 8.60 14.88
N LEU A 222 35.60 7.94 13.72
CA LEU A 222 35.47 6.49 13.63
C LEU A 222 36.82 5.79 13.89
N GLU A 223 36.82 4.92 14.89
CA GLU A 223 37.94 4.00 15.18
C GLU A 223 37.67 2.61 14.59
N VAL A 224 38.75 1.90 14.29
CA VAL A 224 38.67 0.54 13.78
C VAL A 224 38.26 -0.41 14.92
N PRO A 225 37.15 -1.18 14.80
CA PRO A 225 36.61 -1.98 15.91
C PRO A 225 37.61 -2.92 16.58
N HIS A 226 38.46 -3.59 15.79
CA HIS A 226 39.45 -4.56 16.26
C HIS A 226 40.82 -3.94 16.62
N LYS A 227 41.05 -2.65 16.34
CA LYS A 227 42.30 -1.94 16.63
C LYS A 227 42.01 -0.56 17.24
N PRO A 228 41.76 -0.50 18.56
CA PRO A 228 41.54 0.77 19.24
C PRO A 228 42.72 1.71 18.99
N HIS A 229 42.45 3.01 18.82
CA HIS A 229 43.40 4.06 18.44
C HIS A 229 43.84 4.13 16.97
N MET A 230 43.49 3.16 16.13
CA MET A 230 43.73 3.27 14.68
C MET A 230 42.53 3.93 14.01
N LYS A 231 42.72 5.16 13.50
CA LYS A 231 41.68 5.90 12.78
C LYS A 231 41.62 5.51 11.31
N ILE A 232 40.41 5.35 10.80
CA ILE A 232 40.17 5.17 9.36
C ILE A 232 40.38 6.52 8.67
N ARG A 233 41.19 6.54 7.62
CA ARG A 233 41.35 7.73 6.77
C ARG A 233 40.79 7.44 5.40
N VAL A 234 39.85 8.27 4.98
CA VAL A 234 39.20 8.17 3.66
C VAL A 234 39.75 9.26 2.76
N ARG A 235 39.95 8.96 1.47
CA ARG A 235 40.21 9.97 0.44
C ARG A 235 38.90 10.28 -0.25
N PHE A 236 38.64 11.56 -0.49
CA PHE A 236 37.46 11.99 -1.24
C PHE A 236 37.87 12.73 -2.50
N GLY A 237 37.18 12.46 -3.61
CA GLY A 237 37.39 13.12 -4.89
C GLY A 237 36.07 13.55 -5.51
N ILE A 238 35.93 14.85 -5.82
CA ILE A 238 34.72 15.41 -6.40
C ILE A 238 35.03 16.03 -7.76
N HIS A 239 34.18 15.71 -8.74
CA HIS A 239 34.16 16.37 -10.03
C HIS A 239 32.71 16.60 -10.49
N MET A 240 32.49 17.69 -11.25
CA MET A 240 31.20 18.00 -11.86
C MET A 240 31.34 18.16 -13.36
N GLY A 241 30.31 17.77 -14.10
CA GLY A 241 30.27 17.88 -15.55
C GLY A 241 29.11 17.09 -16.15
N SER A 242 29.13 16.94 -17.47
CA SER A 242 28.11 16.15 -18.16
C SER A 242 28.39 14.67 -18.01
N LEU A 243 27.33 13.87 -17.87
CA LEU A 243 27.41 12.42 -17.78
C LEU A 243 26.16 11.78 -18.36
N VAL A 244 26.25 10.50 -18.68
CA VAL A 244 25.10 9.70 -19.11
C VAL A 244 24.72 8.79 -17.95
N ALA A 245 23.44 8.76 -17.58
CA ALA A 245 22.93 7.85 -16.56
C ALA A 245 21.82 6.98 -17.14
N GLY A 246 21.76 5.71 -16.75
CA GLY A 246 20.77 4.78 -17.27
C GLY A 246 20.78 3.44 -16.56
N VAL A 247 19.74 2.65 -16.80
CA VAL A 247 19.62 1.30 -16.22
C VAL A 247 20.33 0.28 -17.12
N VAL A 248 21.22 -0.49 -16.52
CA VAL A 248 21.97 -1.56 -17.19
C VAL A 248 21.61 -2.91 -16.59
N GLY A 249 21.37 -3.91 -17.45
CA GLY A 249 21.08 -5.28 -17.06
C GLY A 249 19.57 -5.56 -17.00
N LEU A 250 19.17 -6.72 -17.55
CA LEU A 250 17.76 -7.15 -17.57
C LEU A 250 17.37 -7.91 -16.29
N LYS A 251 18.23 -8.81 -15.82
CA LYS A 251 17.96 -9.68 -14.66
C LYS A 251 18.26 -9.00 -13.32
N MET A 252 19.30 -8.18 -13.28
CA MET A 252 19.71 -7.38 -12.12
C MET A 252 19.93 -5.95 -12.61
N PRO A 253 18.84 -5.16 -12.73
CA PRO A 253 18.93 -3.80 -13.23
C PRO A 253 19.71 -2.93 -12.24
N ARG A 254 20.70 -2.21 -12.75
CA ARG A 254 21.51 -1.27 -11.97
C ARG A 254 21.47 0.10 -12.61
N TYR A 255 21.22 1.13 -11.81
CA TYR A 255 21.33 2.50 -12.28
C TYR A 255 22.80 2.92 -12.30
N CYS A 256 23.37 2.99 -13.50
CA CYS A 256 24.79 3.20 -13.73
C CYS A 256 25.03 4.59 -14.35
N LEU A 257 26.14 5.20 -13.96
CA LEU A 257 26.60 6.47 -14.51
C LEU A 257 27.86 6.23 -15.35
N PHE A 258 27.89 6.85 -16.52
CA PHE A 258 28.95 6.73 -17.49
C PHE A 258 29.41 8.11 -17.97
N GLY A 259 30.65 8.16 -18.43
CA GLY A 259 31.21 9.32 -19.08
C GLY A 259 32.46 9.84 -18.40
N ASP A 260 32.99 10.89 -19.00
CA ASP A 260 34.26 11.47 -18.62
C ASP A 260 34.25 12.06 -17.20
N THR A 261 33.10 12.57 -16.77
CA THR A 261 32.91 13.13 -15.43
C THR A 261 33.16 12.08 -14.35
N VAL A 262 32.66 10.85 -14.53
CA VAL A 262 32.84 9.74 -13.59
C VAL A 262 34.32 9.35 -13.50
N ASN A 263 34.98 9.23 -14.65
CA ASN A 263 36.42 8.90 -14.71
C ASN A 263 37.27 9.99 -14.03
N THR A 264 36.97 11.26 -14.29
CA THR A 264 37.70 12.39 -13.70
C THR A 264 37.47 12.47 -12.19
N ALA A 265 36.26 12.22 -11.70
CA ALA A 265 35.97 12.14 -10.27
C ALA A 265 36.79 11.03 -9.59
N SER A 266 36.86 9.85 -10.19
CA SER A 266 37.72 8.75 -9.71
C SER A 266 39.21 9.15 -9.71
N ARG A 267 39.67 9.93 -10.69
CA ARG A 267 41.04 10.48 -10.67
C ARG A 267 41.27 11.49 -9.55
N MET A 268 40.28 12.31 -9.19
CA MET A 268 40.37 13.20 -8.03
C MET A 268 40.52 12.39 -6.74
N GLN A 269 39.78 11.29 -6.61
CA GLN A 269 39.88 10.44 -5.42
C GLN A 269 41.24 9.74 -5.34
N THR A 270 41.66 9.06 -6.42
CA THR A 270 42.92 8.29 -6.45
C THR A 270 44.17 9.15 -6.28
N THR A 271 44.16 10.39 -6.78
CA THR A 271 45.24 11.37 -6.58
C THR A 271 45.09 12.19 -5.31
N GLY A 272 44.02 11.99 -4.54
CA GLY A 272 43.73 12.68 -3.28
C GLY A 272 44.63 12.26 -2.12
N LEU A 273 44.68 13.09 -1.08
CA LEU A 273 45.39 12.81 0.16
C LEU A 273 44.43 12.27 1.23
N PRO A 274 44.86 11.34 2.10
CA PRO A 274 44.01 10.80 3.16
C PRO A 274 43.46 11.89 4.07
N GLY A 275 42.15 11.88 4.33
CA GLY A 275 41.46 12.87 5.17
C GLY A 275 41.18 14.20 4.48
N GLN A 276 41.50 14.35 3.19
CA GLN A 276 41.26 15.57 2.42
C GLN A 276 40.23 15.34 1.31
N ILE A 277 39.51 16.42 0.96
CA ILE A 277 38.52 16.42 -0.13
C ILE A 277 39.16 17.09 -1.32
N HIS A 278 39.49 16.29 -2.33
CA HIS A 278 40.11 16.76 -3.56
C HIS A 278 39.04 17.15 -4.56
N VAL A 279 39.10 18.39 -5.04
CA VAL A 279 38.15 18.89 -6.03
C VAL A 279 38.84 19.37 -7.30
N SER A 280 38.20 19.09 -8.43
CA SER A 280 38.63 19.59 -9.73
C SER A 280 38.44 21.11 -9.86
N HIS A 281 39.13 21.75 -10.81
CA HIS A 281 38.92 23.17 -11.10
C HIS A 281 37.47 23.52 -11.48
N LYS A 282 36.79 22.66 -12.24
CA LYS A 282 35.40 22.89 -12.64
C LYS A 282 34.45 22.90 -11.43
N THR A 283 34.63 21.95 -10.51
CA THR A 283 33.87 21.90 -9.25
C THR A 283 34.17 23.10 -8.36
N TYR A 284 35.44 23.53 -8.29
CA TYR A 284 35.82 24.73 -7.57
C TYR A 284 35.09 25.97 -8.09
N MET A 285 35.05 26.17 -9.42
CA MET A 285 34.33 27.30 -10.01
C MET A 285 32.83 27.23 -9.72
N GLY A 286 32.21 26.04 -9.88
CA GLY A 286 30.80 25.86 -9.54
C GLY A 286 30.50 26.20 -8.08
N LEU A 287 31.32 25.77 -7.12
CA LEU A 287 31.14 26.10 -5.70
C LEU A 287 31.43 27.58 -5.38
N LEU A 288 32.34 28.22 -6.11
CA LEU A 288 32.66 29.64 -5.95
C LEU A 288 31.49 30.53 -6.37
N GLU A 289 30.74 30.14 -7.40
CA GLU A 289 29.54 30.85 -7.86
C GLU A 289 28.43 30.86 -6.79
N TRP A 290 28.25 29.76 -6.06
CA TRP A 290 27.27 29.67 -4.96
C TRP A 290 27.74 30.38 -3.68
N GLY A 291 29.06 30.46 -3.45
CA GLY A 291 29.63 31.09 -2.26
C GLY A 291 29.59 30.22 -1.01
N GLY A 292 30.26 30.69 0.06
CA GLY A 292 30.26 30.06 1.38
C GLY A 292 31.18 28.86 1.55
N TYR A 293 32.03 28.51 0.57
CA TYR A 293 32.98 27.40 0.67
C TYR A 293 34.44 27.87 0.74
N SER A 294 35.21 27.23 1.61
CA SER A 294 36.63 27.49 1.81
C SER A 294 37.51 26.47 1.09
N PHE A 295 38.54 26.96 0.40
CA PHE A 295 39.45 26.14 -0.42
C PHE A 295 40.93 26.45 -0.19
N VAL A 296 41.76 25.42 -0.35
CA VAL A 296 43.22 25.56 -0.43
C VAL A 296 43.70 25.11 -1.79
N LYS A 297 44.44 25.96 -2.50
CA LYS A 297 45.00 25.64 -3.81
C LYS A 297 46.06 24.56 -3.68
N ARG A 298 45.87 23.42 -4.37
CA ARG A 298 46.87 22.35 -4.44
C ARG A 298 47.96 22.65 -5.49
N GLY A 299 47.57 23.31 -6.58
CA GLY A 299 48.46 23.60 -7.72
C GLY A 299 48.11 22.75 -8.95
N LYS A 300 49.06 22.66 -9.88
CA LYS A 300 48.93 21.80 -11.07
C LYS A 300 49.35 20.38 -10.71
N ILE A 301 48.49 19.41 -11.02
CA ILE A 301 48.80 17.99 -10.91
C ILE A 301 48.59 17.32 -12.26
N ASP A 302 49.44 16.34 -12.58
CA ASP A 302 49.24 15.53 -13.77
C ASP A 302 48.23 14.42 -13.49
N ILE A 303 47.19 14.36 -14.31
CA ILE A 303 46.09 13.42 -14.17
C ILE A 303 46.05 12.56 -15.41
N ARG A 304 46.17 11.25 -15.20
CA ARG A 304 46.22 10.26 -16.28
C ARG A 304 45.01 10.39 -17.20
N GLY A 305 45.29 10.69 -18.47
CA GLY A 305 44.28 10.87 -19.52
C GLY A 305 43.66 12.28 -19.61
N LYS A 306 44.05 13.20 -18.72
CA LYS A 306 43.63 14.61 -18.72
C LYS A 306 44.77 15.61 -18.87
N GLY A 307 46.00 15.18 -18.58
CA GLY A 307 47.16 16.06 -18.53
C GLY A 307 47.15 16.91 -17.26
N THR A 308 47.84 18.04 -17.30
CA THR A 308 47.99 18.90 -16.12
C THR A 308 46.72 19.71 -15.86
N MET A 309 46.09 19.50 -14.70
CA MET A 309 44.94 20.29 -14.26
C MET A 309 45.21 21.02 -12.94
N TYR A 310 44.62 22.20 -12.78
CA TYR A 310 44.54 22.85 -11.48
C TYR A 310 43.55 22.13 -10.60
N THR A 311 43.91 21.92 -9.34
CA THR A 311 43.02 21.30 -8.36
C THR A 311 43.14 21.97 -7.00
N TYR A 312 42.15 21.70 -6.16
CA TYR A 312 41.95 22.39 -4.89
C TYR A 312 41.55 21.38 -3.81
N TRP A 313 41.80 21.75 -2.57
CA TRP A 313 41.30 21.04 -1.40
C TRP A 313 40.11 21.81 -0.85
N LEU A 314 38.97 21.13 -0.69
CA LEU A 314 37.81 21.69 0.01
C LEU A 314 38.01 21.53 1.52
N THR A 315 38.13 22.64 2.25
CA THR A 315 38.44 22.64 3.68
C THR A 315 37.23 22.84 4.56
N GLY A 316 36.24 23.63 4.14
CA GLY A 316 35.07 23.91 4.96
C GLY A 316 34.00 24.70 4.23
N ARG A 317 32.94 25.03 4.96
CA ARG A 317 31.83 25.87 4.50
C ARG A 317 31.42 26.78 5.67
N ASP A 318 31.11 28.04 5.38
CA ASP A 318 30.92 29.10 6.38
C ASP A 318 29.65 28.89 7.23
N ASP A 319 28.56 28.41 6.61
CA ASP A 319 27.30 28.06 7.28
C ASP A 319 27.29 26.62 7.84
N PHE A 320 28.41 25.90 7.76
CA PHE A 320 28.50 24.53 8.26
C PHE A 320 28.75 24.57 9.76
N ASP A 321 27.74 25.05 10.48
CA ASP A 321 27.67 24.89 11.90
C ASP A 321 27.56 23.39 12.21
N ILE A 322 28.53 22.93 12.98
CA ILE A 322 28.56 21.64 13.66
C ILE A 322 27.33 21.48 14.60
N LEU A 323 26.43 22.48 14.69
CA LEU A 323 25.21 22.55 15.52
C LEU A 323 24.01 21.70 15.02
N GLY A 324 24.30 20.48 14.58
CA GLY A 324 23.38 19.34 14.71
C GLY A 324 24.00 18.19 15.52
N LEU A 325 25.23 18.35 16.00
CA LEU A 325 25.97 17.36 16.77
C LEU A 325 25.61 17.46 18.25
N ASP A 326 24.37 17.08 18.55
CA ASP A 326 24.06 16.63 19.90
C ASP A 326 24.82 15.31 20.12
N VAL A 327 25.91 15.39 20.88
CA VAL A 327 26.71 14.25 21.35
C VAL A 327 25.88 13.35 22.30
N SER A 328 24.63 13.72 22.60
CA SER A 328 23.56 12.84 23.09
C SER A 328 23.26 11.65 22.16
N ALA A 329 23.65 11.71 20.88
CA ALA A 329 23.54 10.58 19.95
C ALA A 329 24.48 9.38 20.27
N ARG A 330 25.27 9.43 21.35
CA ARG A 330 25.89 8.22 21.92
C ARG A 330 24.87 7.27 22.53
N ASP A 331 23.75 7.79 23.05
CA ASP A 331 22.63 6.98 23.56
C ASP A 331 21.50 6.80 22.54
N HIS A 332 21.50 7.61 21.47
CA HIS A 332 20.64 7.44 20.28
C HIS A 332 21.37 6.85 19.08
N MET A 333 22.35 5.97 19.33
CA MET A 333 22.72 4.91 18.37
C MET A 333 21.75 3.73 18.44
N GLY A 334 20.52 3.96 18.95
CA GLY A 334 19.36 3.27 18.44
C GLY A 334 19.21 3.69 16.99
N ILE A 335 19.68 2.83 16.08
CA ILE A 335 19.35 2.82 14.65
C ILE A 335 17.99 3.50 14.47
N GLN A 336 17.93 4.65 13.81
CA GLN A 336 16.63 5.27 13.49
C GLN A 336 15.71 4.18 12.92
N GLU A 337 14.63 3.93 13.64
CA GLU A 337 14.04 2.61 13.83
C GLU A 337 13.24 2.09 12.61
N HIS A 338 13.37 2.70 11.43
CA HIS A 338 12.40 2.45 10.36
C HIS A 338 12.94 2.00 9.02
N ARG A 339 14.19 2.29 8.65
CA ARG A 339 14.64 1.97 7.27
C ARG A 339 15.57 0.76 7.17
N TYR A 340 16.50 0.58 8.12
CA TYR A 340 17.45 -0.54 8.08
C TYR A 340 17.36 -1.51 9.26
N ALA A 341 16.61 -1.21 10.32
CA ALA A 341 16.52 -2.04 11.53
C ALA A 341 16.05 -3.48 11.24
N HIS A 342 15.05 -3.65 10.38
CA HIS A 342 14.54 -4.98 10.00
C HIS A 342 15.52 -5.76 9.10
N MET A 343 16.30 -5.07 8.24
CA MET A 343 17.38 -5.69 7.47
C MET A 343 18.56 -6.07 8.38
N TYR A 344 18.84 -5.25 9.40
CA TYR A 344 19.82 -5.56 10.44
C TYR A 344 19.46 -6.85 11.17
N ASP A 345 18.23 -6.90 11.69
CA ASP A 345 17.75 -8.05 12.43
C ASP A 345 17.65 -9.30 11.53
N GLN A 346 17.33 -9.17 10.23
CA GLN A 346 17.32 -10.31 9.31
C GLN A 346 18.70 -10.78 8.81
N MET A 347 19.64 -9.88 8.54
CA MET A 347 20.99 -10.24 8.05
C MET A 347 21.95 -10.63 9.18
N TYR A 348 21.76 -10.08 10.38
CA TYR A 348 22.69 -10.20 11.49
C TYR A 348 22.10 -10.87 12.74
N LYS A 349 20.90 -11.47 12.65
CA LYS A 349 20.35 -12.34 13.70
C LYS A 349 21.36 -13.44 14.03
N GLY A 350 22.01 -13.27 15.20
CA GLY A 350 22.90 -14.25 15.80
C GLY A 350 24.40 -13.91 15.84
N ARG A 351 24.89 -12.73 15.39
CA ARG A 351 26.36 -12.45 15.41
C ARG A 351 26.85 -11.05 15.78
N VAL A 352 26.01 -10.07 16.08
CA VAL A 352 26.52 -8.74 16.48
C VAL A 352 26.14 -8.45 17.92
N GLN A 353 27.08 -8.66 18.85
CA GLN A 353 27.03 -8.08 20.19
C GLN A 353 27.78 -6.76 20.17
N PHE A 354 27.08 -5.66 20.44
CA PHE A 354 27.70 -4.37 20.72
C PHE A 354 28.32 -4.43 22.12
N ALA A 355 29.60 -4.04 22.25
CA ALA A 355 30.27 -3.91 23.54
C ALA A 355 29.58 -2.82 24.36
N GLY A 356 28.74 -3.21 25.33
CA GLY A 356 28.07 -2.26 26.22
C GLY A 356 26.75 -2.68 26.88
N LYS A 357 26.20 -3.88 26.64
CA LYS A 357 25.06 -4.39 27.43
C LYS A 357 25.48 -5.61 28.26
N ASN A 358 25.92 -5.31 29.49
CA ASN A 358 25.93 -6.05 30.76
C ASN A 358 25.92 -7.59 30.70
N LEU A 359 26.92 -8.27 31.27
CA LEU A 359 27.03 -8.60 32.71
C LEU A 359 25.77 -9.26 33.29
N SER A 360 26.01 -10.48 33.80
CA SER A 360 25.19 -11.34 34.66
C SER A 360 23.87 -11.87 34.08
N GLU A 361 23.90 -13.13 33.64
CA GLU A 361 23.09 -14.19 34.25
C GLU A 361 23.65 -15.56 33.84
N SER A 362 24.43 -16.16 34.74
CA SER A 362 24.72 -17.59 34.72
C SER A 362 23.54 -18.32 35.37
N PRO A 363 22.91 -19.33 34.72
CA PRO A 363 22.00 -20.20 35.45
C PRO A 363 22.85 -21.23 36.20
N THR A 364 23.01 -21.02 37.50
CA THR A 364 23.32 -22.10 38.44
C THR A 364 22.01 -22.54 39.08
N ASN A 365 21.74 -23.83 38.95
CA ASN A 365 20.96 -24.69 39.85
C ASN A 365 19.48 -24.35 40.11
N LEU A 366 18.58 -25.15 39.55
CA LEU A 366 17.85 -26.20 40.28
C LEU A 366 17.23 -27.23 39.32
#